data_AF-A0A349XVX1-F1
#
_entry.id   AF-A0A349XVX1-F1
#
_cell.length_a   1.000
_cell.length_b   1.000
_cell.length_c   1.000
_cell.angle_alpha   90.00
_cell.angle_beta   90.00
_cell.angle_gamma   90.00
#
_symmetry.space_group_name_H-M   'P 1'
#
loop_
_entity.id
_entity.type
_entity.pdbx_description
1 polymer ?
#
loop_
_entity_poly.entity_id
_entity_poly.type
_entity_poly.pdbx_seq_one_letter_code
_entity_poly.pdbx_strand_id
1 'polypeptide(L)'
;MVAPITSQLHGYEHGHHLLSSSAKLSKADQAVIDRISDVAGPLRPGETFNPYLTGYPLPSGDFYVFARTWQDFSVPRAGCVRTLSLLIPADVWAASVSLDDYLRILDPGVFPTAAVTTMLREGPGSAPLPPVSGVAANELIEAIFLEEAKPIVVLDALEPELVAIRLLTALWPGMRRRFAVSTFALSPRKVEGRSFDLVFA
;
A
#
# COMPACT_ATOMS: atom_id res chain seq x y z
N MET A 1 0.80 20.36 -5.86
CA MET A 1 -0.47 20.56 -5.12
C MET A 1 -0.17 20.62 -3.62
N VAL A 2 -1.01 21.25 -2.79
CA VAL A 2 -0.89 21.14 -1.31
C VAL A 2 -2.17 20.52 -0.76
N ALA A 3 -2.06 19.40 -0.05
CA ALA A 3 -3.22 18.69 0.47
C ALA A 3 -2.96 18.12 1.88
N PRO A 4 -3.97 18.07 2.76
CA PRO A 4 -3.86 17.38 4.03
C PRO A 4 -3.85 15.87 3.79
N ILE A 5 -2.79 15.20 4.23
CA ILE A 5 -2.68 13.74 4.24
C ILE A 5 -2.80 13.29 5.69
N THR A 6 -3.80 12.46 5.96
CA THR A 6 -4.00 11.89 7.30
C THR A 6 -3.38 10.50 7.38
N SER A 7 -3.18 9.99 8.58
CA SER A 7 -2.59 8.68 8.77
C SER A 7 -3.35 7.83 9.80
N GLN A 8 -3.12 6.53 9.70
CA GLN A 8 -3.52 5.53 10.66
C GLN A 8 -2.35 4.61 10.98
N LEU A 9 -2.24 4.27 12.26
CA LEU A 9 -1.28 3.31 12.79
C LEU A 9 -2.05 2.09 13.24
N HIS A 10 -1.66 0.93 12.73
CA HIS A 10 -2.19 -0.37 13.15
C HIS A 10 -1.07 -1.24 13.70
N GLY A 11 -1.44 -2.11 14.62
CA GLY A 11 -0.52 -3.07 15.22
C GLY A 11 -1.23 -3.96 16.23
N TYR A 12 -0.46 -4.58 17.12
CA TYR A 12 -0.96 -5.61 18.03
C TYR A 12 -0.97 -5.15 19.48
N GLU A 13 -2.16 -5.01 20.07
CA GLU A 13 -2.38 -4.98 21.52
C GLU A 13 -3.69 -5.75 21.79
N HIS A 14 -3.58 -6.95 22.36
CA HIS A 14 -4.68 -7.94 22.48
C HIS A 14 -5.32 -8.39 21.14
N GLY A 15 -4.60 -8.20 20.03
CA GLY A 15 -5.06 -8.49 18.67
C GLY A 15 -4.66 -7.38 17.71
N HIS A 16 -4.74 -7.64 16.41
CA HIS A 16 -4.50 -6.59 15.41
C HIS A 16 -5.64 -5.57 15.44
N HIS A 17 -5.31 -4.29 15.65
CA HIS A 17 -6.28 -3.20 15.67
C HIS A 17 -5.65 -1.84 15.38
N LEU A 18 -6.51 -0.81 15.30
CA LEU A 18 -6.13 0.59 15.13
C LEU A 18 -5.54 1.17 16.43
N LEU A 19 -4.26 1.49 16.43
CA LEU A 19 -3.53 2.10 17.56
C LEU A 19 -3.73 3.61 17.62
N SER A 20 -3.74 4.27 16.47
CA SER A 20 -3.86 5.73 16.39
C SER A 20 -4.41 6.17 15.04
N SER A 21 -5.24 7.22 15.02
CA SER A 21 -5.73 7.83 13.77
C SER A 21 -5.81 9.34 13.89
N SER A 22 -5.46 10.03 12.80
CA SER A 22 -5.70 11.46 12.63
C SER A 22 -6.93 11.76 11.77
N ALA A 23 -7.72 10.75 11.41
CA ALA A 23 -8.93 10.87 10.61
C ALA A 23 -10.10 10.11 11.24
N LYS A 24 -11.32 10.52 10.89
CA LYS A 24 -12.54 9.78 11.22
C LYS A 24 -13.17 9.28 9.93
N LEU A 25 -13.24 7.97 9.78
CA LEU A 25 -13.78 7.31 8.59
C LEU A 25 -15.21 6.82 8.79
N SER A 26 -15.86 6.52 7.67
CA SER A 26 -17.07 5.69 7.67
C SER A 26 -16.75 4.29 8.22
N LYS A 27 -17.77 3.60 8.73
CA LYS A 27 -17.59 2.21 9.22
C LYS A 27 -17.11 1.27 8.11
N ALA A 28 -17.58 1.46 6.89
CA ALA A 28 -17.21 0.64 5.74
C ALA A 28 -15.72 0.81 5.39
N ASP A 29 -15.26 2.06 5.31
CA ASP A 29 -13.86 2.37 5.02
C ASP A 29 -12.93 1.86 6.13
N GLN A 30 -13.28 2.10 7.40
CA GLN A 30 -12.47 1.64 8.53
C GLN A 30 -12.35 0.11 8.54
N ALA A 31 -13.44 -0.61 8.29
CA ALA A 31 -13.43 -2.08 8.24
C ALA A 31 -12.52 -2.62 7.13
N VAL A 32 -12.39 -1.90 6.00
CA VAL A 32 -11.45 -2.27 4.94
C VAL A 32 -10.01 -2.09 5.41
N ILE A 33 -9.68 -0.94 6.01
CA ILE A 33 -8.31 -0.68 6.49
C ILE A 33 -7.93 -1.67 7.58
N ASP A 34 -8.77 -1.87 8.59
CA ASP A 34 -8.49 -2.76 9.74
C ASP A 34 -8.14 -4.19 9.32
N ARG A 35 -8.71 -4.66 8.21
CA ARG A 35 -8.39 -5.97 7.63
C ARG A 35 -7.13 -5.95 6.78
N ILE A 36 -6.93 -4.91 5.96
CA ILE A 36 -5.83 -4.88 4.97
C ILE A 36 -4.50 -4.49 5.62
N SER A 37 -4.53 -3.76 6.74
CA SER A 37 -3.34 -3.38 7.50
C SER A 37 -2.74 -4.52 8.33
N ASP A 38 -3.43 -5.65 8.46
CA ASP A 38 -2.85 -6.88 9.03
C ASP A 38 -1.95 -7.59 8.00
N VAL A 39 -1.23 -8.61 8.45
CA VAL A 39 -0.33 -9.42 7.63
C VAL A 39 -1.01 -9.97 6.38
N ALA A 40 -0.33 -9.90 5.24
CA ALA A 40 -0.86 -10.28 3.93
C ALA A 40 -0.98 -11.80 3.70
N GLY A 41 -1.33 -12.58 4.72
CA GLY A 41 -1.48 -14.03 4.68
C GLY A 41 -0.76 -14.72 5.83
N PRO A 42 -0.94 -16.05 5.98
CA PRO A 42 -0.37 -16.79 7.08
C PRO A 42 1.15 -16.89 6.94
N LEU A 43 1.87 -16.62 8.03
CA LEU A 43 3.31 -16.85 8.14
C LEU A 43 3.59 -18.10 8.96
N ARG A 44 4.55 -18.90 8.52
CA ARG A 44 5.07 -20.02 9.30
C ARG A 44 5.87 -19.49 10.51
N PRO A 45 6.00 -20.27 11.59
CA PRO A 45 6.87 -19.91 12.70
C PRO A 45 8.30 -19.65 12.22
N GLY A 46 8.86 -18.48 12.56
CA GLY A 46 10.21 -18.07 12.18
C GLY A 46 10.35 -17.54 10.76
N GLU A 47 9.28 -17.54 9.96
CA GLU A 47 9.28 -16.92 8.63
C GLU A 47 9.31 -15.40 8.74
N THR A 48 10.18 -14.79 7.94
CA THR A 48 10.35 -13.34 7.86
C THR A 48 10.05 -12.84 6.47
N PHE A 49 9.62 -11.59 6.38
CA PHE A 49 9.38 -10.91 5.11
C PHE A 49 9.97 -9.50 5.18
N ASN A 50 10.39 -8.99 4.02
CA ASN A 50 10.78 -7.59 3.90
C ASN A 50 9.55 -6.69 4.03
N PRO A 51 9.67 -5.49 4.61
CA PRO A 51 8.58 -4.52 4.62
C PRO A 51 7.99 -4.36 3.23
N TYR A 52 6.67 -4.18 3.15
CA TYR A 52 5.98 -4.15 1.86
C TYR A 52 4.98 -3.01 1.79
N LEU A 53 4.74 -2.56 0.57
CA LEU A 53 3.78 -1.53 0.23
C LEU A 53 2.44 -2.15 -0.14
N THR A 54 1.37 -1.50 0.29
CA THR A 54 0.01 -1.79 -0.16
C THR A 54 -0.66 -0.48 -0.60
N GLY A 55 -1.28 -0.48 -1.78
CA GLY A 55 -2.07 0.64 -2.30
C GLY A 55 -3.48 0.17 -2.67
N TYR A 56 -4.53 0.89 -2.28
CA TYR A 56 -5.91 0.53 -2.63
C TYR A 56 -6.92 1.66 -2.39
N PRO A 57 -8.01 1.75 -3.18
CA PRO A 57 -9.11 2.67 -2.91
C PRO A 57 -9.97 2.18 -1.74
N LEU A 58 -10.57 3.12 -1.00
CA LEU A 58 -11.62 2.82 -0.03
C LEU A 58 -13.02 2.77 -0.69
N PRO A 59 -13.97 2.01 -0.11
CA PRO A 59 -15.35 1.90 -0.58
C PRO A 59 -16.05 3.22 -0.89
N SER A 60 -15.88 4.23 -0.03
CA SER A 60 -16.46 5.56 -0.25
C SER A 60 -15.99 6.22 -1.55
N GLY A 61 -14.81 5.85 -2.04
CA GLY A 61 -14.13 6.51 -3.14
C GLY A 61 -13.50 7.86 -2.75
N ASP A 62 -13.61 8.27 -1.48
CA ASP A 62 -13.09 9.54 -0.97
C ASP A 62 -11.58 9.50 -0.77
N PHE A 63 -11.06 8.33 -0.38
CA PHE A 63 -9.65 8.15 -0.08
C PHE A 63 -9.03 6.98 -0.86
N TYR A 64 -7.76 7.17 -1.21
CA TYR A 64 -6.84 6.11 -1.57
C TYR A 64 -5.89 5.88 -0.39
N VAL A 65 -5.74 4.62 0.01
CA VAL A 65 -4.78 4.24 1.04
C VAL A 65 -3.47 3.85 0.37
N PHE A 66 -2.37 4.45 0.83
CA PHE A 66 -1.02 3.98 0.54
C PHE A 66 -0.31 3.70 1.85
N ALA A 67 0.10 2.45 2.06
CA ALA A 67 0.56 1.97 3.34
C ALA A 67 1.86 1.18 3.22
N ARG A 68 2.64 1.19 4.29
CA ARG A 68 3.75 0.26 4.48
C ARG A 68 3.52 -0.58 5.73
N THR A 69 3.82 -1.86 5.62
CA THR A 69 3.69 -2.84 6.69
C THR A 69 5.06 -3.45 7.00
N TRP A 70 5.38 -3.52 8.29
CA TRP A 70 6.60 -4.14 8.82
C TRP A 70 6.24 -5.29 9.73
N GLN A 71 7.08 -6.32 9.75
CA GLN A 71 7.00 -7.35 10.78
C GLN A 71 7.34 -6.76 12.15
N ASP A 72 6.57 -7.10 13.18
CA ASP A 72 6.79 -6.64 14.54
C ASP A 72 7.55 -7.68 15.36
N PHE A 73 8.87 -7.50 15.46
CA PHE A 73 9.74 -8.38 16.23
C PHE A 73 9.72 -8.14 17.75
N SER A 74 9.01 -7.11 18.23
CA SER A 74 8.87 -6.87 19.67
C SER A 74 7.90 -7.83 20.36
N VAL A 75 7.06 -8.51 19.57
CA VAL A 75 6.08 -9.49 20.05
C VAL A 75 6.50 -10.89 19.57
N PRO A 76 6.66 -11.88 20.47
CA PRO A 76 7.17 -13.22 20.11
C PRO A 76 6.10 -14.12 19.47
N ARG A 77 5.32 -13.58 18.53
CA ARG A 77 4.27 -14.30 17.81
C ARG A 77 4.43 -14.07 16.30
N ALA A 78 4.46 -15.17 15.55
CA ALA A 78 4.48 -15.10 14.09
C ALA A 78 3.23 -14.38 13.56
N GLY A 79 3.41 -13.57 12.52
CA GLY A 79 2.32 -12.79 11.93
C GLY A 79 2.05 -11.43 12.55
N CYS A 80 2.69 -11.06 13.67
CA CYS A 80 2.55 -9.72 14.21
C CYS A 80 3.21 -8.68 13.29
N VAL A 81 2.47 -7.61 13.00
CA VAL A 81 2.91 -6.53 12.12
C VAL A 81 2.57 -5.17 12.72
N ARG A 82 3.25 -4.13 12.23
CA ARG A 82 2.81 -2.75 12.37
C ARG A 82 2.63 -2.16 10.99
N THR A 83 1.61 -1.34 10.82
CA THR A 83 1.28 -0.72 9.54
C THR A 83 1.07 0.77 9.71
N LEU A 84 1.73 1.56 8.87
CA LEU A 84 1.46 2.98 8.70
C LEU A 84 0.69 3.14 7.39
N SER A 85 -0.55 3.60 7.50
CA SER A 85 -1.43 3.89 6.36
C SER A 85 -1.55 5.39 6.17
N LEU A 86 -1.32 5.89 4.96
CA LEU A 86 -1.67 7.24 4.56
C LEU A 86 -3.05 7.22 3.91
N LEU A 87 -3.94 8.09 4.35
CA LEU A 87 -5.24 8.31 3.74
C LEU A 87 -5.16 9.59 2.91
N ILE A 88 -5.11 9.39 1.60
CA ILE A 88 -4.89 10.42 0.61
C ILE A 88 -6.22 10.68 -0.08
N PRO A 89 -6.71 11.93 -0.14
CA PRO A 89 -7.90 12.23 -0.93
C PRO A 89 -7.75 11.67 -2.35
N ALA A 90 -8.78 10.99 -2.85
CA ALA A 90 -8.65 10.18 -4.05
C ALA A 90 -8.36 11.00 -5.32
N ASP A 91 -8.80 12.25 -5.36
CA ASP A 91 -8.49 13.23 -6.39
C ASP A 91 -7.02 13.72 -6.32
N VAL A 92 -6.52 13.96 -5.11
CA VAL A 92 -5.10 14.28 -4.85
C VAL A 92 -4.20 13.12 -5.29
N TRP A 93 -4.53 11.88 -4.91
CA TRP A 93 -3.79 10.70 -5.32
C TRP A 93 -3.76 10.53 -6.85
N ALA A 94 -4.91 10.71 -7.50
CA ALA A 94 -5.04 10.57 -8.95
C ALA A 94 -4.25 11.64 -9.72
N ALA A 95 -4.15 12.86 -9.16
CA ALA A 95 -3.44 13.98 -9.77
C ALA A 95 -1.94 14.04 -9.41
N SER A 96 -1.48 13.19 -8.50
CA SER A 96 -0.11 13.19 -8.01
C SER A 96 0.91 12.91 -9.11
N VAL A 97 1.90 13.78 -9.25
CA VAL A 97 2.96 13.63 -10.28
C VAL A 97 4.04 12.63 -9.85
N SER A 98 4.30 12.52 -8.54
CA SER A 98 5.32 11.61 -7.99
C SER A 98 4.88 10.98 -6.68
N LEU A 99 5.42 9.80 -6.38
CA LEU A 99 5.20 9.08 -5.14
C LEU A 99 6.21 9.38 -4.03
N ASP A 100 7.29 10.11 -4.32
CA ASP A 100 8.43 10.26 -3.40
C ASP A 100 8.05 10.83 -2.05
N ASP A 101 7.17 11.83 -2.04
CA ASP A 101 6.77 12.50 -0.81
C ASP A 101 5.92 11.59 0.08
N TYR A 102 5.08 10.72 -0.52
CA TYR A 102 4.34 9.70 0.22
C TYR A 102 5.28 8.60 0.73
N LEU A 103 6.22 8.15 -0.12
CA LEU A 103 7.21 7.13 0.23
C LEU A 103 8.12 7.59 1.37
N ARG A 104 8.48 8.88 1.41
CA ARG A 104 9.26 9.48 2.51
C ARG A 104 8.51 9.46 3.83
N ILE A 105 7.20 9.71 3.81
CA ILE A 105 6.38 9.60 5.03
C ILE A 105 6.26 8.13 5.46
N LEU A 106 6.13 7.22 4.50
CA LEU A 106 6.06 5.78 4.73
C LEU A 106 7.40 5.16 5.14
N ASP A 107 8.49 5.91 5.20
CA ASP A 107 9.80 5.44 5.68
C ASP A 107 10.33 6.33 6.82
N PRO A 108 9.66 6.33 8.00
CA PRO A 108 9.96 7.27 9.07
C PRO A 108 11.27 6.99 9.82
N GLY A 109 12.01 5.92 9.47
CA GLY A 109 13.19 5.42 10.19
C GLY A 109 12.87 4.81 11.57
N VAL A 110 11.91 5.37 12.30
CA VAL A 110 11.34 4.86 13.54
C VAL A 110 9.82 4.85 13.41
N PHE A 111 9.18 3.74 13.80
CA PHE A 111 7.73 3.65 13.73
C PHE A 111 7.07 4.71 14.64
N PRO A 112 6.13 5.53 14.12
CA PRO A 112 5.53 6.62 14.88
C PRO A 112 4.67 6.11 16.03
N THR A 113 4.55 6.93 17.09
CA THR A 113 3.72 6.61 18.26
C THR A 113 2.30 7.17 18.16
N ALA A 114 2.08 8.15 17.29
CA ALA A 114 0.78 8.76 17.04
C ALA A 114 0.59 9.03 15.55
N ALA A 115 -0.64 8.88 15.08
CA ALA A 115 -1.04 9.32 13.76
C ALA A 115 -1.05 10.85 13.69
N VAL A 116 -0.76 11.38 12.50
CA VAL A 116 -0.62 12.83 12.27
C VAL A 116 -1.33 13.22 10.99
N THR A 117 -1.71 14.50 10.90
CA THR A 117 -2.12 15.10 9.63
C THR A 117 -0.96 15.94 9.11
N THR A 118 -0.44 15.59 7.95
CA THR A 118 0.68 16.28 7.32
C THR A 118 0.17 17.06 6.12
N MET A 119 0.47 18.36 6.07
CA MET A 119 0.24 19.17 4.88
C MET A 119 1.32 18.81 3.85
N LEU A 120 0.97 17.96 2.89
CA LEU A 120 1.90 17.52 1.87
C LEU A 120 1.90 18.53 0.71
N ARG A 121 3.06 19.12 0.44
CA ARG A 121 3.32 19.88 -0.78
C ARG A 121 4.16 19.01 -1.69
N GLU A 122 3.56 18.56 -2.80
CA GLU A 122 4.29 17.79 -3.80
C GLU A 122 5.42 18.63 -4.40
N GLY A 123 6.63 18.09 -4.38
CA GLY A 123 7.78 18.67 -5.06
C GLY A 123 7.66 18.59 -6.59
N PRO A 124 8.52 19.31 -7.34
CA PRO A 124 8.74 18.97 -8.75
C PRO A 124 9.19 17.50 -8.79
N GLY A 125 8.55 16.67 -9.62
CA GLY A 125 8.81 15.22 -9.67
C GLY A 125 10.31 14.89 -9.65
N SER A 126 10.69 13.86 -8.90
CA SER A 126 12.08 13.48 -8.68
C SER A 126 12.80 13.06 -9.97
N ALA A 127 14.09 12.82 -9.83
CA ALA A 127 14.92 12.13 -10.80
C ALA A 127 14.20 10.86 -11.32
N PRO A 128 14.51 10.44 -12.57
CA PRO A 128 13.94 9.22 -13.13
C PRO A 128 14.10 8.04 -12.17
N LEU A 129 13.02 7.28 -11.97
CA LEU A 129 13.07 6.03 -11.21
C LEU A 129 14.16 5.11 -11.80
N PRO A 130 14.88 4.33 -10.98
CA PRO A 130 15.89 3.40 -11.46
C PRO A 130 15.25 2.29 -12.33
N PRO A 131 15.97 1.74 -13.32
CA PRO A 131 15.45 0.65 -14.14
C PRO A 131 15.13 -0.56 -13.27
N VAL A 132 14.11 -1.32 -13.65
CA VAL A 132 13.73 -2.59 -12.99
C VAL A 132 14.42 -3.73 -13.72
N SER A 133 14.98 -4.67 -12.96
CA SER A 133 15.52 -5.92 -13.50
C SER A 133 14.69 -7.14 -13.06
N GLY A 134 14.76 -8.24 -13.81
CA GLY A 134 14.19 -9.52 -13.38
C GLY A 134 12.66 -9.63 -13.40
N VAL A 135 11.95 -8.69 -14.04
CA VAL A 135 10.50 -8.79 -14.27
C VAL A 135 10.22 -8.82 -15.76
N ALA A 136 9.34 -9.73 -16.16
CA ALA A 136 8.74 -9.84 -17.48
C ALA A 136 7.83 -8.64 -17.76
N ALA A 137 8.44 -7.47 -18.02
CA ALA A 137 7.75 -6.19 -18.00
C ALA A 137 6.69 -6.08 -19.11
N ASN A 138 6.95 -6.64 -20.30
CA ASN A 138 5.97 -6.62 -21.38
C ASN A 138 4.76 -7.49 -21.02
N GLU A 139 5.00 -8.68 -20.50
CA GLU A 139 3.98 -9.64 -20.07
C GLU A 139 3.14 -9.07 -18.94
N LEU A 140 3.75 -8.35 -17.99
CA LEU A 140 3.03 -7.66 -16.92
C LEU A 140 2.11 -6.56 -17.48
N ILE A 141 2.60 -5.77 -18.44
CA ILE A 141 1.80 -4.71 -19.08
C ILE A 141 0.67 -5.31 -19.90
N GLU A 142 0.93 -6.36 -20.69
CA GLU A 142 -0.09 -7.11 -21.43
C GLU A 142 -1.16 -7.67 -20.48
N ALA A 143 -0.75 -8.33 -19.39
CA ALA A 143 -1.68 -8.83 -18.39
C ALA A 143 -2.53 -7.72 -17.74
N ILE A 144 -1.96 -6.53 -17.50
CA ILE A 144 -2.68 -5.41 -16.88
C ILE A 144 -3.70 -4.78 -17.83
N PHE A 145 -3.38 -4.65 -19.12
CA PHE A 145 -4.15 -3.82 -20.06
C PHE A 145 -4.89 -4.59 -21.15
N LEU A 146 -4.44 -5.79 -21.49
CA LEU A 146 -5.00 -6.59 -22.59
C LEU A 146 -5.81 -7.79 -22.09
N GLU A 147 -5.56 -8.24 -20.86
CA GLU A 147 -6.25 -9.38 -20.25
C GLU A 147 -7.33 -8.95 -19.24
N GLU A 148 -8.39 -9.75 -19.10
CA GLU A 148 -9.45 -9.51 -18.10
C GLU A 148 -9.18 -10.18 -16.75
N ALA A 149 -8.18 -11.06 -16.66
CA ALA A 149 -7.92 -11.89 -15.50
C ALA A 149 -7.35 -11.09 -14.31
N LYS A 150 -7.98 -11.22 -13.13
CA LYS A 150 -7.51 -10.62 -11.86
C LYS A 150 -7.63 -11.61 -10.69
N PRO A 151 -6.70 -11.59 -9.71
CA PRO A 151 -5.52 -10.73 -9.63
C PRO A 151 -4.40 -11.18 -10.59
N ILE A 152 -3.56 -10.24 -11.02
CA ILE A 152 -2.27 -10.58 -11.61
C ILE A 152 -1.30 -10.88 -10.47
N VAL A 153 -0.65 -12.03 -10.53
CA VAL A 153 0.31 -12.49 -9.52
C VAL A 153 1.68 -12.57 -10.14
N VAL A 154 2.63 -11.81 -9.60
CA VAL A 154 4.04 -11.89 -10.01
C VAL A 154 4.81 -12.64 -8.93
N LEU A 155 5.36 -13.79 -9.30
CA LEU A 155 6.11 -14.66 -8.38
C LEU A 155 7.60 -14.29 -8.40
N ASP A 156 8.24 -14.33 -7.24
CA ASP A 156 9.69 -14.24 -7.07
C ASP A 156 10.32 -12.99 -7.71
N ALA A 157 9.60 -11.87 -7.72
CA ALA A 157 10.13 -10.60 -8.21
C ALA A 157 11.28 -10.11 -7.32
N LEU A 158 12.39 -9.72 -7.94
CA LEU A 158 13.56 -9.19 -7.21
C LEU A 158 13.27 -7.83 -6.55
N GLU A 159 12.49 -6.97 -7.22
CA GLU A 159 12.25 -5.59 -6.81
C GLU A 159 10.74 -5.22 -6.85
N PRO A 160 9.88 -5.90 -6.07
CA PRO A 160 8.42 -5.74 -6.18
C PRO A 160 7.95 -4.32 -5.84
N GLU A 161 8.58 -3.64 -4.86
CA GLU A 161 8.28 -2.24 -4.56
C GLU A 161 8.59 -1.31 -5.73
N LEU A 162 9.75 -1.46 -6.38
CA LEU A 162 10.14 -0.60 -7.49
C LEU A 162 9.21 -0.78 -8.70
N VAL A 163 8.81 -2.02 -8.98
CA VAL A 163 7.82 -2.32 -10.04
C VAL A 163 6.49 -1.62 -9.74
N ALA A 164 5.97 -1.78 -8.53
CA ALA A 164 4.70 -1.18 -8.12
C ALA A 164 4.76 0.36 -8.14
N ILE A 165 5.83 0.97 -7.64
CA ILE A 165 6.04 2.43 -7.66
C ILE A 165 6.09 2.94 -9.11
N ARG A 166 6.85 2.27 -9.98
CA ARG A 166 6.95 2.64 -11.40
C ARG A 166 5.60 2.55 -12.09
N LEU A 167 4.86 1.47 -11.86
CA LEU A 167 3.53 1.28 -12.42
C LEU A 167 2.56 2.37 -11.93
N LEU A 168 2.41 2.54 -10.62
CA LEU A 168 1.51 3.54 -10.02
C LEU A 168 1.84 4.96 -10.48
N THR A 169 3.12 5.30 -10.68
CA THR A 169 3.55 6.60 -11.20
C THR A 169 3.16 6.78 -12.67
N ALA A 170 3.20 5.71 -13.48
CA ALA A 170 2.88 5.75 -14.91
C ALA A 170 1.38 5.65 -15.22
N LEU A 171 0.56 5.15 -14.30
CA LEU A 171 -0.89 5.02 -14.51
C LEU A 171 -1.57 6.38 -14.65
N TRP A 172 -2.47 6.50 -15.63
CA TRP A 172 -3.30 7.70 -15.77
C TRP A 172 -4.28 7.85 -14.59
N PRO A 173 -4.72 9.09 -14.27
CA PRO A 173 -5.47 9.40 -13.05
C PRO A 173 -6.66 8.47 -12.76
N GLY A 174 -7.48 8.19 -13.79
CA GLY A 174 -8.67 7.35 -13.64
C GLY A 174 -8.40 5.88 -13.31
N MET A 175 -7.26 5.32 -13.76
CA MET A 175 -6.86 3.97 -13.39
C MET A 175 -6.13 3.96 -12.04
N ARG A 176 -5.21 4.91 -11.84
CA ARG A 176 -4.45 5.07 -10.59
C ARG A 176 -5.34 5.21 -9.37
N ARG A 177 -6.47 5.92 -9.48
CA ARG A 177 -7.48 6.07 -8.42
C ARG A 177 -8.09 4.74 -7.96
N ARG A 178 -8.14 3.73 -8.83
CA ARG A 178 -8.85 2.46 -8.58
C ARG A 178 -7.90 1.27 -8.44
N PHE A 179 -6.65 1.41 -8.85
CA PHE A 179 -5.67 0.33 -8.87
C PHE A 179 -5.38 -0.14 -7.44
N ALA A 180 -5.46 -1.45 -7.19
CA ALA A 180 -5.14 -2.06 -5.92
C ALA A 180 -3.92 -2.96 -6.07
N VAL A 181 -2.89 -2.74 -5.25
CA VAL A 181 -1.60 -3.42 -5.34
C VAL A 181 -1.04 -3.80 -3.97
N SER A 182 -0.37 -4.94 -3.88
CA SER A 182 0.39 -5.38 -2.70
C SER A 182 1.73 -5.94 -3.13
N THR A 183 2.84 -5.40 -2.63
CA THR A 183 4.20 -5.84 -3.00
C THR A 183 4.67 -7.07 -2.24
N PHE A 184 3.76 -7.67 -1.48
CA PHE A 184 3.89 -8.96 -0.81
C PHE A 184 2.47 -9.49 -0.49
N ALA A 185 2.22 -10.78 -0.71
CA ALA A 185 1.00 -11.46 -0.33
C ALA A 185 1.20 -12.99 -0.30
N LEU A 186 0.86 -13.63 0.82
CA LEU A 186 0.76 -15.08 0.98
C LEU A 186 -0.69 -15.58 0.90
N SER A 187 -1.64 -14.69 0.60
CA SER A 187 -3.06 -15.01 0.44
C SER A 187 -3.74 -14.00 -0.49
N PRO A 188 -4.88 -14.37 -1.12
CA PRO A 188 -5.62 -13.45 -1.97
C PRO A 188 -6.03 -12.17 -1.24
N ARG A 189 -5.66 -11.01 -1.80
CA ARG A 189 -6.02 -9.69 -1.27
C ARG A 189 -7.26 -9.16 -1.98
N LYS A 190 -8.23 -8.64 -1.22
CA LYS A 190 -9.50 -8.12 -1.74
C LYS A 190 -9.90 -6.80 -1.09
N VAL A 191 -10.66 -5.96 -1.81
CA VAL A 191 -11.45 -4.82 -1.28
C VAL A 191 -12.89 -5.02 -1.74
N GLU A 192 -13.84 -5.07 -0.81
CA GLU A 192 -15.28 -5.30 -1.13
C GLU A 192 -15.53 -6.47 -2.08
N GLY A 193 -14.83 -7.59 -1.86
CA GLY A 193 -14.94 -8.79 -2.71
C GLY A 193 -14.18 -8.73 -4.04
N ARG A 194 -13.76 -7.54 -4.50
CA ARG A 194 -12.89 -7.34 -5.66
C ARG A 194 -11.46 -7.74 -5.33
N SER A 195 -10.86 -8.62 -6.11
CA SER A 195 -9.43 -8.91 -6.00
C SER A 195 -8.58 -7.68 -6.27
N PHE A 196 -7.41 -7.60 -5.63
CA PHE A 196 -6.39 -6.64 -6.00
C PHE A 196 -6.03 -6.80 -7.49
N ASP A 197 -5.61 -5.71 -8.13
CA ASP A 197 -5.22 -5.72 -9.53
C ASP A 197 -3.87 -6.41 -9.71
N LEU A 198 -2.93 -6.18 -8.80
CA LEU A 198 -1.59 -6.74 -8.82
C LEU A 198 -1.13 -7.18 -7.42
N VAL A 199 -0.58 -8.38 -7.29
CA VAL A 199 0.08 -8.85 -6.06
C VAL A 199 1.41 -9.51 -6.39
N PHE A 200 2.36 -9.40 -5.47
CA PHE A 200 3.65 -10.08 -5.53
C PHE A 200 3.73 -11.14 -4.44
N ALA A 201 4.23 -12.33 -4.78
CA ALA A 201 4.33 -13.46 -3.87
C ALA A 201 5.67 -14.18 -3.98
#